data_AF-A0A2S6WI96-F1
#
_entry.id   AF-A0A2S6WI96-F1
#
_cell.length_a   1.000
_cell.length_b   1.000
_cell.length_c   1.000
_cell.angle_alpha   90.00
_cell.angle_beta   90.00
_cell.angle_gamma   90.00
#
_symmetry.space_group_name_H-M   'P 1'
#
loop_
_entity.id
_entity.type
_entity.pdbx_description
1 polymer ?
#
loop_
_entity_poly.entity_id
_entity_poly.type
_entity_poly.pdbx_seq_one_letter_code
_entity_poly.pdbx_strand_id
1 'polypeptide(L)'
;MRGPSAPSFLLRSLALCGTLALVASCGPAGAEEGDGGVPGAPAGVTAASGSATSVHVMWNTTDRADGYEVYRGTTKVKEVPGSQHMVDVTRLRPSTLYVFSVRARGADGRLGPPGRRVRVKTPAAVADDRSAPTRPSAPRGRAVGSRAVQLSWSASTDDRGVVSYDIHQGGTKIHSVGAGRTATVLTGLRPGTRYAFTVRARDAAGNVSAATRTVRLTTPGTDDGRATAPTGFRATSHRADGAYHLDLSWVPPRVDGEVTEYRIQLDGRPATSLVFGGRAPRDRATYSFYVGRRAGATHRVRIRAMLPDGTWGGLSAERTVTTGP
;
A
#
# COMPACT_ATOMS: atom_id res chain seq x y z
N MET A 1 38.82 50.55 -63.08
CA MET A 1 37.67 51.17 -63.78
C MET A 1 36.45 51.06 -62.88
N ARG A 2 35.79 52.21 -62.62
CA ARG A 2 34.40 52.42 -62.14
C ARG A 2 33.88 51.43 -61.09
N GLY A 3 33.66 51.80 -59.83
CA GLY A 3 32.68 52.81 -59.42
C GLY A 3 31.48 52.10 -58.73
N PRO A 4 30.70 52.79 -57.89
CA PRO A 4 30.25 52.26 -56.58
C PRO A 4 28.73 52.05 -56.46
N SER A 5 28.30 51.72 -55.23
CA SER A 5 27.02 52.11 -54.59
C SER A 5 25.88 51.10 -54.56
N ALA A 6 25.37 50.88 -53.34
CA ALA A 6 24.05 50.30 -53.03
C ALA A 6 22.91 51.15 -53.64
N PRO A 7 21.70 50.58 -53.77
CA PRO A 7 20.68 50.92 -52.77
C PRO A 7 19.66 49.81 -52.44
N SER A 8 19.03 50.01 -51.28
CA SER A 8 17.83 49.35 -50.79
C SER A 8 16.62 49.55 -51.72
N PHE A 9 15.83 48.49 -51.93
CA PHE A 9 14.46 48.59 -52.41
C PHE A 9 13.50 47.91 -51.43
N LEU A 10 12.65 48.74 -50.84
CA LEU A 10 11.37 48.35 -50.24
C LEU A 10 10.40 47.99 -51.37
N LEU A 11 9.73 46.83 -51.28
CA LEU A 11 8.42 46.65 -51.90
C LEU A 11 7.41 46.17 -50.86
N ARG A 12 6.45 47.06 -50.58
CA ARG A 12 5.13 46.75 -50.00
C ARG A 12 4.23 46.24 -51.11
N SER A 13 3.42 45.21 -50.81
CA SER A 13 2.13 44.82 -51.44
C SER A 13 1.81 43.40 -50.93
N LEU A 14 0.60 42.94 -50.65
CA LEU A 14 -0.76 43.48 -50.54
C LEU A 14 -1.54 42.37 -49.79
N ALA A 15 -2.52 42.75 -48.96
CA ALA A 15 -3.34 41.80 -48.21
C ALA A 15 -4.26 40.99 -49.14
N LEU A 16 -4.51 39.72 -48.79
CA LEU A 16 -5.76 39.05 -49.14
C LEU A 16 -6.24 38.19 -47.95
N CYS A 17 -7.41 38.58 -47.43
CA CYS A 17 -8.21 37.87 -46.46
C CYS A 17 -8.58 36.45 -46.92
N GLY A 18 -8.48 35.48 -46.02
CA GLY A 18 -9.08 34.16 -46.15
C GLY A 18 -9.52 33.67 -44.79
N THR A 19 -10.64 34.18 -44.30
CA THR A 19 -11.34 33.69 -43.11
C THR A 19 -11.95 32.32 -43.41
N LEU A 20 -11.40 31.26 -42.84
CA LEU A 20 -12.02 29.93 -42.84
C LEU A 20 -12.98 29.85 -41.64
N ALA A 21 -14.28 29.97 -41.91
CA ALA A 21 -15.33 29.69 -40.94
C ALA A 21 -15.49 28.17 -40.80
N LEU A 22 -15.11 27.62 -39.65
CA LEU A 22 -15.50 26.26 -39.25
C LEU A 22 -16.66 26.37 -38.27
N VAL A 23 -17.81 25.91 -38.76
CA VAL A 23 -19.11 25.90 -38.09
C VAL A 23 -19.04 25.03 -36.84
N ALA A 24 -19.46 25.60 -35.72
CA ALA A 24 -19.69 24.88 -34.48
C ALA A 24 -20.83 23.87 -34.66
N SER A 25 -20.52 22.58 -34.51
CA SER A 25 -21.54 21.55 -34.25
C SER A 25 -21.50 21.24 -32.76
N CYS A 26 -22.50 21.74 -32.04
CA CYS A 26 -22.79 21.39 -30.66
C CYS A 26 -23.49 20.02 -30.67
N GLY A 27 -22.73 18.94 -30.49
CA GLY A 27 -23.27 17.65 -30.08
C GLY A 27 -23.04 17.50 -28.58
N PRO A 28 -24.03 17.06 -27.78
CA PRO A 28 -23.78 16.78 -26.38
C PRO A 28 -22.76 15.65 -26.35
N ALA A 29 -21.55 15.97 -25.90
CA ALA A 29 -20.53 14.97 -25.62
C ALA A 29 -21.17 14.01 -24.61
N GLY A 30 -21.50 12.81 -25.10
CA GLY A 30 -21.97 11.72 -24.28
C GLY A 30 -21.00 11.59 -23.11
N ALA A 31 -21.57 11.39 -21.93
CA ALA A 31 -20.82 11.01 -20.75
C ALA A 31 -19.83 9.91 -21.16
N GLU A 32 -18.54 10.22 -21.14
CA GLU A 32 -17.52 9.19 -21.06
C GLU A 32 -17.82 8.43 -19.77
N GLU A 33 -18.45 7.27 -19.90
CA GLU A 33 -18.40 6.23 -18.89
C GLU A 33 -16.92 6.07 -18.54
N GLY A 34 -16.54 6.45 -17.31
CA GLY A 34 -15.14 6.53 -16.91
C GLY A 34 -14.44 5.18 -17.04
N ASP A 35 -13.69 4.98 -18.13
CA ASP A 35 -12.69 3.93 -18.22
C ASP A 35 -11.60 4.28 -17.20
N GLY A 36 -11.59 3.53 -16.10
CA GLY A 36 -10.63 3.70 -15.02
C GLY A 36 -9.21 3.52 -15.57
N GLY A 37 -8.55 4.63 -15.87
CA GLY A 37 -7.21 4.64 -16.46
C GLY A 37 -6.21 3.79 -15.66
N VAL A 38 -5.25 3.19 -16.38
CA VAL A 38 -4.22 2.32 -15.79
C VAL A 38 -3.45 3.05 -14.68
N PRO A 39 -2.99 2.33 -13.64
CA PRO A 39 -2.20 2.94 -12.58
C PRO A 39 -0.90 3.58 -13.10
N GLY A 40 -0.42 4.60 -12.39
CA GLY A 40 0.88 5.22 -12.68
C GLY A 40 2.08 4.30 -12.38
N ALA A 41 3.28 4.74 -12.75
CA ALA A 41 4.50 4.03 -12.37
C ALA A 41 4.75 4.14 -10.85
N PRO A 42 5.05 3.04 -10.14
CA PRO A 42 5.47 3.11 -8.74
C PRO A 42 6.71 3.99 -8.55
N ALA A 43 6.58 4.98 -7.66
CA ALA A 43 7.66 5.87 -7.27
C ALA A 43 8.46 5.30 -6.08
N GLY A 44 9.62 5.89 -5.81
CA GLY A 44 10.40 5.53 -4.62
C GLY A 44 10.96 4.10 -4.63
N VAL A 45 11.01 3.43 -5.78
CA VAL A 45 11.52 2.05 -5.86
C VAL A 45 12.95 1.99 -5.34
N THR A 46 13.19 1.11 -4.36
CA THR A 46 14.50 0.82 -3.76
C THR A 46 14.69 -0.69 -3.65
N ALA A 47 15.94 -1.14 -3.69
CA ALA A 47 16.29 -2.52 -3.43
C ALA A 47 17.47 -2.56 -2.44
N ALA A 48 17.34 -3.37 -1.39
CA ALA A 48 18.39 -3.61 -0.41
C ALA A 48 18.63 -5.12 -0.29
N SER A 49 19.89 -5.53 -0.20
CA SER A 49 20.21 -6.92 0.09
C SER A 49 19.68 -7.29 1.47
N GLY A 50 18.93 -8.38 1.55
CA GLY A 50 18.49 -8.95 2.82
C GLY A 50 19.50 -9.94 3.36
N SER A 51 19.98 -10.80 2.48
CA SER A 51 21.00 -11.81 2.71
C SER A 51 21.76 -12.08 1.41
N ALA A 52 22.68 -13.05 1.40
CA ALA A 52 23.36 -13.50 0.18
C ALA A 52 22.38 -14.06 -0.89
N THR A 53 21.18 -14.46 -0.48
CA THR A 53 20.19 -15.11 -1.35
C THR A 53 18.85 -14.39 -1.40
N SER A 54 18.76 -13.18 -0.82
CA SER A 54 17.53 -12.39 -0.81
C SER A 54 17.75 -10.89 -0.98
N VAL A 55 16.78 -10.24 -1.60
CA VAL A 55 16.68 -8.79 -1.75
C VAL A 55 15.30 -8.33 -1.32
N HIS A 56 15.27 -7.23 -0.58
CA HIS A 56 14.07 -6.50 -0.20
C HIS A 56 13.82 -5.42 -1.25
N VAL A 57 12.72 -5.54 -2.00
CA VAL A 57 12.29 -4.53 -2.98
C VAL A 57 11.13 -3.75 -2.37
N MET A 58 11.21 -2.43 -2.40
CA MET A 58 10.27 -1.53 -1.73
C MET A 58 9.91 -0.37 -2.66
N TRP A 59 8.71 0.17 -2.50
CA TRP A 59 8.18 1.27 -3.30
C TRP A 59 7.19 2.11 -2.49
N ASN A 60 6.77 3.25 -3.03
CA ASN A 60 5.66 4.02 -2.47
C ASN A 60 4.33 3.47 -2.99
N THR A 61 3.25 3.67 -2.23
CA THR A 61 1.89 3.40 -2.72
C THR A 61 1.60 4.18 -4.00
N THR A 62 0.93 3.53 -4.95
CA THR A 62 0.52 4.11 -6.23
C THR A 62 -1.00 4.23 -6.26
N ASP A 63 -1.51 5.39 -6.66
CA ASP A 63 -2.95 5.59 -6.85
C ASP A 63 -3.51 4.62 -7.89
N ARG A 64 -4.74 4.14 -7.63
CA ARG A 64 -5.46 3.15 -8.46
C ARG A 64 -4.80 1.76 -8.51
N ALA A 65 -3.72 1.50 -7.77
CA ALA A 65 -3.13 0.18 -7.68
C ALA A 65 -4.01 -0.78 -6.84
N ASP A 66 -4.33 -1.92 -7.43
CA ASP A 66 -4.95 -3.08 -6.81
C ASP A 66 -3.92 -4.18 -6.48
N GLY A 67 -2.82 -4.19 -7.23
CA GLY A 67 -1.67 -5.05 -7.03
C GLY A 67 -0.39 -4.42 -7.53
N TYR A 68 0.72 -5.10 -7.27
CA TYR A 68 2.01 -4.79 -7.86
C TYR A 68 2.65 -6.06 -8.40
N GLU A 69 3.38 -5.92 -9.49
CA GLU A 69 4.24 -6.95 -10.03
C GLU A 69 5.70 -6.51 -9.89
N VAL A 70 6.53 -7.37 -9.32
CA VAL A 70 7.97 -7.13 -9.19
C VAL A 70 8.72 -7.95 -10.22
N TYR A 71 9.58 -7.28 -10.96
CA TYR A 71 10.35 -7.83 -12.05
C TYR A 71 11.84 -7.85 -11.71
N ARG A 72 12.51 -8.95 -12.06
CA ARG A 72 13.97 -9.08 -12.08
C ARG A 72 14.42 -9.11 -13.54
N GLY A 73 15.05 -8.02 -13.99
CA GLY A 73 15.25 -7.79 -15.43
C GLY A 73 13.89 -7.68 -16.13
N THR A 74 13.60 -8.60 -17.06
CA THR A 74 12.32 -8.69 -17.77
C THR A 74 11.40 -9.78 -17.21
N THR A 75 11.87 -10.59 -16.25
CA THR A 75 11.09 -11.70 -15.70
C THR A 75 10.29 -11.24 -14.48
N LYS A 76 8.98 -11.48 -14.47
CA LYS A 76 8.15 -11.32 -13.27
C LYS A 76 8.57 -12.35 -12.21
N VAL A 77 8.88 -11.90 -11.00
CA VAL A 77 9.32 -12.76 -9.89
C VAL A 77 8.35 -12.79 -8.71
N LYS A 78 7.51 -11.76 -8.56
CA LYS A 78 6.48 -11.67 -7.52
C LYS A 78 5.25 -10.94 -8.03
N GLU A 79 4.11 -11.32 -7.48
CA GLU A 79 2.89 -10.52 -7.45
C GLU A 79 2.55 -10.21 -6.00
N VAL A 80 2.16 -8.96 -5.74
CA VAL A 80 2.05 -8.38 -4.41
C VAL A 80 0.71 -7.64 -4.31
N PRO A 81 -0.07 -7.79 -3.24
CA PRO A 81 -1.32 -7.05 -3.07
C PRO A 81 -1.09 -5.54 -3.08
N GLY A 82 -2.05 -4.75 -3.58
CA GLY A 82 -1.95 -3.28 -3.64
C GLY A 82 -1.85 -2.62 -2.28
N SER A 83 -2.22 -3.37 -1.24
CA SER A 83 -2.10 -2.97 0.15
C SER A 83 -0.71 -3.18 0.75
N GLN A 84 0.24 -3.75 0.00
CA GLN A 84 1.64 -3.90 0.40
C GLN A 84 2.55 -3.07 -0.52
N HIS A 85 3.63 -2.57 0.06
CA HIS A 85 4.59 -1.72 -0.65
C HIS A 85 6.05 -2.19 -0.49
N MET A 86 6.21 -3.46 -0.11
CA MET A 86 7.50 -4.14 0.04
C MET A 86 7.34 -5.65 -0.24
N VAL A 87 8.38 -6.29 -0.78
CA VAL A 87 8.45 -7.74 -0.90
C VAL A 87 9.89 -8.27 -0.82
N ASP A 88 10.02 -9.47 -0.24
CA ASP A 88 11.26 -10.24 -0.22
C ASP A 88 11.35 -11.14 -1.46
N VAL A 89 12.35 -10.89 -2.31
CA VAL A 89 12.72 -11.76 -3.43
C VAL A 89 13.85 -12.67 -2.97
N THR A 90 13.54 -13.95 -2.78
CA THR A 90 14.45 -14.98 -2.25
C THR A 90 14.99 -15.91 -3.35
N ARG A 91 15.83 -16.88 -2.98
CA ARG A 91 16.42 -17.87 -3.90
C ARG A 91 17.27 -17.20 -5.00
N LEU A 92 17.93 -16.11 -4.63
CA LEU A 92 18.90 -15.42 -5.47
C LEU A 92 20.28 -16.07 -5.32
N ARG A 93 21.15 -15.84 -6.31
CA ARG A 93 22.55 -16.26 -6.28
C ARG A 93 23.35 -15.25 -5.46
N PRO A 94 24.29 -15.70 -4.61
CA PRO A 94 25.25 -14.83 -3.93
C PRO A 94 26.14 -14.05 -4.90
N SER A 95 26.75 -12.96 -4.42
CA SER A 95 27.70 -12.12 -5.17
C SER A 95 27.21 -11.66 -6.55
N THR A 96 25.90 -11.61 -6.77
CA THR A 96 25.30 -11.41 -8.10
C THR A 96 24.59 -10.07 -8.17
N LEU A 97 24.85 -9.32 -9.25
CA LEU A 97 24.16 -8.06 -9.52
C LEU A 97 22.77 -8.35 -10.10
N TYR A 98 21.76 -7.78 -9.49
CA TYR A 98 20.37 -7.82 -9.95
C TYR A 98 19.85 -6.44 -10.27
N VAL A 99 18.90 -6.39 -11.20
CA VAL A 99 18.12 -5.20 -11.53
C VAL A 99 16.65 -5.50 -11.25
N PHE A 100 16.02 -4.70 -10.40
CA PHE A 100 14.60 -4.81 -10.07
C PHE A 100 13.81 -3.62 -10.59
N SER A 101 12.55 -3.86 -10.94
CA SER A 101 11.54 -2.82 -11.20
C SER A 101 10.18 -3.30 -10.71
N VAL A 102 9.25 -2.36 -10.50
CA VAL A 102 7.91 -2.63 -10.01
C VAL A 102 6.90 -2.00 -10.95
N ARG A 103 5.81 -2.70 -11.25
CA ARG A 103 4.65 -2.18 -12.00
C ARG A 103 3.43 -2.24 -11.10
N ALA A 104 2.59 -1.21 -11.14
CA ALA A 104 1.28 -1.27 -10.50
C ALA A 104 0.27 -1.94 -11.44
N ARG A 105 -0.62 -2.75 -10.86
CA ARG A 105 -1.72 -3.43 -11.54
C ARG A 105 -3.05 -2.82 -11.07
N GLY A 106 -3.92 -2.45 -12.00
CA GLY A 106 -5.25 -1.95 -11.72
C GLY A 106 -6.22 -3.06 -11.30
N ALA A 107 -7.42 -2.66 -10.86
CA ALA A 107 -8.48 -3.61 -10.50
C ALA A 107 -9.03 -4.39 -11.72
N ASP A 108 -8.87 -3.83 -12.91
CA ASP A 108 -9.13 -4.43 -14.22
C ASP A 108 -8.02 -5.41 -14.68
N GLY A 109 -6.97 -5.58 -13.89
CA GLY A 109 -5.80 -6.40 -14.21
C GLY A 109 -4.79 -5.73 -15.15
N ARG A 110 -5.06 -4.52 -15.66
CA ARG A 110 -4.13 -3.83 -16.58
C ARG A 110 -2.92 -3.29 -15.81
N LEU A 111 -1.75 -3.40 -16.42
CA LEU A 111 -0.49 -2.96 -15.82
C LEU A 111 -0.11 -1.56 -16.27
N GLY A 112 0.21 -0.71 -15.30
CA GLY A 112 0.84 0.59 -15.54
C GLY A 112 2.27 0.49 -16.10
N PRO A 113 2.89 1.64 -16.41
CA PRO A 113 4.28 1.70 -16.81
C PRO A 113 5.22 1.22 -15.68
N PRO A 114 6.44 0.73 -16.01
CA PRO A 114 7.41 0.33 -15.01
C PRO A 114 7.94 1.53 -14.21
N GLY A 115 8.05 1.35 -12.90
CA GLY A 115 8.82 2.22 -12.04
C GLY A 115 10.32 2.19 -12.36
N ARG A 116 11.06 3.10 -11.72
CA ARG A 116 12.51 3.21 -11.90
C ARG A 116 13.20 1.86 -11.63
N ARG A 117 14.12 1.47 -12.53
CA ARG A 117 14.97 0.30 -12.34
C ARG A 117 16.03 0.58 -11.26
N VAL A 118 16.18 -0.35 -10.32
CA VAL A 118 17.17 -0.26 -9.24
C VAL A 118 18.13 -1.44 -9.29
N ARG A 119 19.41 -1.16 -9.04
CA ARG A 119 20.49 -2.15 -9.02
C ARG A 119 20.83 -2.51 -7.59
N VAL A 120 21.09 -3.79 -7.33
CA VAL A 120 21.55 -4.30 -6.04
C VAL A 120 22.42 -5.53 -6.27
N LYS A 121 23.55 -5.61 -5.57
CA LYS A 121 24.41 -6.79 -5.58
C LYS A 121 24.20 -7.56 -4.28
N THR A 122 23.82 -8.84 -4.38
CA THR A 122 23.77 -9.71 -3.21
C THR A 122 25.18 -9.88 -2.65
N PRO A 123 25.37 -9.95 -1.33
CA PRO A 123 26.67 -10.21 -0.73
C PRO A 123 27.14 -11.63 -1.06
N ALA A 124 28.40 -11.91 -0.77
CA ALA A 124 28.93 -13.26 -0.80
C ALA A 124 28.19 -14.15 0.21
N ALA A 125 28.02 -15.42 -0.12
CA ALA A 125 27.52 -16.39 0.84
C ALA A 125 28.59 -16.65 1.88
N VAL A 126 28.15 -16.79 3.13
CA VAL A 126 29.01 -17.18 4.23
C VAL A 126 28.48 -18.54 4.69
N ALA A 127 29.07 -19.61 4.15
CA ALA A 127 28.65 -20.98 4.43
C ALA A 127 28.79 -21.27 5.94
N ASP A 128 27.83 -22.04 6.46
CA ASP A 128 27.78 -22.55 7.84
C ASP A 128 27.77 -21.52 8.96
N ASP A 129 27.56 -20.24 8.64
CA ASP A 129 27.34 -19.22 9.66
C ASP A 129 25.95 -19.39 10.31
N ARG A 130 25.97 -19.66 11.62
CA ARG A 130 24.79 -19.85 12.48
C ARG A 130 24.69 -18.79 13.58
N SER A 131 25.65 -17.87 13.64
CA SER A 131 25.65 -16.80 14.62
C SER A 131 24.68 -15.73 14.15
N ALA A 132 23.74 -15.34 15.01
CA ALA A 132 22.88 -14.21 14.69
C ALA A 132 23.58 -12.90 15.09
N PRO A 133 23.34 -11.80 14.35
CA PRO A 133 23.82 -10.50 14.76
C PRO A 133 23.33 -10.12 16.16
N THR A 134 24.11 -9.28 16.84
CA THR A 134 23.69 -8.70 18.11
C THR A 134 22.41 -7.88 17.92
N ARG A 135 21.56 -7.85 18.94
CA ARG A 135 20.34 -7.04 18.92
C ARG A 135 20.70 -5.55 18.73
N PRO A 136 20.09 -4.84 17.76
CA PRO A 136 20.31 -3.39 17.64
C PRO A 136 19.95 -2.71 18.97
N SER A 137 20.74 -1.74 19.40
CA SER A 137 20.57 -1.10 20.72
C SER A 137 20.05 0.34 20.59
N ALA A 138 19.72 0.94 21.74
CA ALA A 138 19.26 2.32 21.86
C ALA A 138 18.20 2.78 20.82
N PRO A 139 17.14 2.01 20.53
CA PRO A 139 16.16 2.42 19.54
C PRO A 139 15.44 3.69 20.01
N ARG A 140 15.22 4.63 19.11
CA ARG A 140 14.51 5.90 19.33
C ARG A 140 13.61 6.17 18.13
N GLY A 141 12.67 7.08 18.32
CA GLY A 141 11.87 7.57 17.21
C GLY A 141 11.07 8.80 17.57
N ARG A 142 10.56 9.49 16.55
CA ARG A 142 9.65 10.63 16.67
C ARG A 142 8.71 10.68 15.48
N ALA A 143 7.53 11.25 15.67
CA ALA A 143 6.72 11.65 14.53
C ALA A 143 7.40 12.81 13.80
N VAL A 144 7.43 12.75 12.47
CA VAL A 144 7.95 13.83 11.61
C VAL A 144 6.86 14.41 10.70
N GLY A 145 5.62 13.97 10.89
CA GLY A 145 4.41 14.45 10.25
C GLY A 145 3.22 13.58 10.65
N SER A 146 2.01 13.96 10.24
CA SER A 146 0.80 13.18 10.54
C SER A 146 0.78 11.80 9.86
N ARG A 147 1.61 11.58 8.84
CA ARG A 147 1.71 10.32 8.08
C ARG A 147 3.12 9.73 8.04
N ALA A 148 4.01 10.19 8.93
CA ALA A 148 5.39 9.74 8.92
C ALA A 148 6.05 9.77 10.31
N VAL A 149 6.91 8.79 10.56
CA VAL A 149 7.79 8.75 11.73
C VAL A 149 9.22 8.52 11.28
N GLN A 150 10.18 9.03 12.04
CA GLN A 150 11.58 8.65 11.90
C GLN A 150 11.95 7.72 13.05
N LEU A 151 12.60 6.60 12.71
CA LEU A 151 13.21 5.67 13.65
C LEU A 151 14.73 5.75 13.53
N SER A 152 15.43 5.56 14.64
CA SER A 152 16.88 5.39 14.69
C SER A 152 17.28 4.38 15.76
N TRP A 153 18.46 3.78 15.60
CA TRP A 153 19.02 2.79 16.51
C TRP A 153 20.55 2.83 16.44
N SER A 154 21.22 2.10 17.34
CA SER A 154 22.65 1.85 17.26
C SER A 154 22.94 0.59 16.46
N ALA A 155 24.06 0.60 15.74
CA ALA A 155 24.46 -0.51 14.88
C ALA A 155 24.64 -1.81 15.68
N SER A 156 24.30 -2.91 15.03
CA SER A 156 24.60 -4.27 15.46
C SER A 156 25.98 -4.70 14.97
N THR A 157 26.51 -5.74 15.60
CA THR A 157 27.75 -6.43 15.24
C THR A 157 27.46 -7.90 15.02
N ASP A 158 28.29 -8.54 14.22
CA ASP A 158 28.20 -9.95 13.87
C ASP A 158 29.61 -10.42 13.45
N ASP A 159 29.95 -11.70 13.59
CA ASP A 159 31.29 -12.22 13.25
C ASP A 159 31.53 -12.26 11.73
N ARG A 160 30.46 -12.27 10.93
CA ARG A 160 30.50 -12.26 9.46
C ARG A 160 29.88 -11.00 8.84
N GLY A 161 29.27 -10.18 9.68
CA GLY A 161 28.84 -8.83 9.37
C GLY A 161 27.34 -8.73 9.09
N VAL A 162 26.79 -7.59 9.50
CA VAL A 162 25.38 -7.26 9.27
C VAL A 162 25.19 -6.85 7.81
N VAL A 163 24.10 -7.30 7.19
CA VAL A 163 23.71 -6.96 5.82
C VAL A 163 22.52 -6.01 5.79
N SER A 164 21.58 -6.16 6.72
CA SER A 164 20.38 -5.33 6.75
C SER A 164 19.78 -5.18 8.15
N TYR A 165 18.90 -4.19 8.28
CA TYR A 165 18.01 -4.02 9.41
C TYR A 165 16.56 -4.10 8.94
N ASP A 166 15.80 -5.03 9.50
CA ASP A 166 14.38 -5.24 9.24
C ASP A 166 13.53 -4.49 10.28
N ILE A 167 12.69 -3.59 9.80
CA ILE A 167 11.77 -2.81 10.63
C ILE A 167 10.40 -3.48 10.62
N HIS A 168 9.87 -3.70 11.81
CA HIS A 168 8.59 -4.36 12.02
C HIS A 168 7.60 -3.41 12.70
N GLN A 169 6.34 -3.51 12.29
CA GLN A 169 5.18 -2.87 12.92
C GLN A 169 4.23 -3.97 13.40
N GLY A 170 3.90 -3.98 14.70
CA GLY A 170 2.96 -4.98 15.25
C GLY A 170 3.39 -6.45 15.05
N GLY A 171 4.68 -6.70 14.80
CA GLY A 171 5.22 -8.03 14.48
C GLY A 171 5.40 -8.32 12.99
N THR A 172 4.78 -7.54 12.11
CA THR A 172 4.92 -7.68 10.65
C THR A 172 6.09 -6.84 10.16
N LYS A 173 6.98 -7.42 9.33
CA LYS A 173 8.03 -6.67 8.64
C LYS A 173 7.40 -5.74 7.61
N ILE A 174 7.64 -4.45 7.73
CA ILE A 174 7.08 -3.42 6.83
C ILE A 174 8.14 -2.70 6.01
N HIS A 175 9.40 -2.75 6.43
CA HIS A 175 10.49 -2.01 5.80
C HIS A 175 11.83 -2.70 6.08
N SER A 176 12.83 -2.44 5.24
CA SER A 176 14.19 -2.91 5.48
C SER A 176 15.20 -1.92 4.91
N VAL A 177 16.35 -1.78 5.55
CA VAL A 177 17.44 -0.91 5.10
C VAL A 177 18.76 -1.67 5.15
N GLY A 178 19.71 -1.32 4.26
CA GLY A 178 21.03 -1.93 4.28
C GLY A 178 21.84 -1.59 5.55
N ALA A 179 22.85 -2.40 5.85
CA ALA A 179 23.66 -2.32 7.07
C ALA A 179 24.30 -0.95 7.37
N GLY A 180 24.57 -0.14 6.34
CA GLY A 180 25.08 1.22 6.50
C GLY A 180 24.06 2.24 6.99
N ARG A 181 22.81 1.84 7.25
CA ARG A 181 21.74 2.72 7.73
C ARG A 181 21.26 2.30 9.10
N THR A 182 21.38 3.20 10.05
CA THR A 182 20.88 3.04 11.43
C THR A 182 19.71 3.97 11.75
N ALA A 183 19.12 4.57 10.71
CA ALA A 183 17.90 5.35 10.79
C ALA A 183 17.10 5.21 9.49
N THR A 184 15.77 5.34 9.60
CA THR A 184 14.87 5.39 8.44
C THR A 184 13.63 6.23 8.75
N VAL A 185 13.01 6.76 7.70
CA VAL A 185 11.70 7.41 7.77
C VAL A 185 10.67 6.44 7.23
N LEU A 186 9.67 6.12 8.05
CA LEU A 186 8.51 5.34 7.65
C LEU A 186 7.40 6.33 7.27
N THR A 187 6.85 6.18 6.08
CA THR A 187 5.77 7.00 5.53
C THR A 187 4.51 6.15 5.37
N GLY A 188 3.41 6.75 4.87
CA GLY A 188 2.16 6.03 4.64
C GLY A 188 1.35 5.76 5.91
N LEU A 189 1.78 6.29 7.05
CA LEU A 189 1.08 6.11 8.32
C LEU A 189 -0.21 6.94 8.38
N ARG A 190 -1.09 6.59 9.31
CA ARG A 190 -2.34 7.30 9.57
C ARG A 190 -2.15 8.36 10.64
N PRO A 191 -2.79 9.55 10.51
CA PRO A 191 -2.84 10.56 11.58
C PRO A 191 -3.49 10.03 12.87
N GLY A 192 -3.10 10.61 14.02
CA GLY A 192 -3.71 10.32 15.32
C GLY A 192 -3.59 8.87 15.79
N THR A 193 -2.69 8.08 15.18
CA THR A 193 -2.65 6.63 15.33
C THR A 193 -1.42 6.20 16.11
N ARG A 194 -1.63 5.31 17.08
CA ARG A 194 -0.54 4.75 17.89
C ARG A 194 0.08 3.55 17.19
N TYR A 195 1.38 3.63 16.92
CA TYR A 195 2.17 2.58 16.32
C TYR A 195 3.16 1.97 17.31
N ALA A 196 3.53 0.72 17.08
CA ALA A 196 4.54 -0.02 17.82
C ALA A 196 5.57 -0.60 16.84
N PHE A 197 6.81 -0.11 16.92
CA PHE A 197 7.89 -0.51 16.02
C PHE A 197 9.00 -1.25 16.75
N THR A 198 9.62 -2.21 16.06
CA THR A 198 10.85 -2.88 16.48
C THR A 198 11.79 -3.05 15.30
N VAL A 199 13.10 -3.12 15.57
CA VAL A 199 14.12 -3.36 14.55
C VAL A 199 14.87 -4.66 14.85
N ARG A 200 15.23 -5.42 13.83
CA ARG A 200 16.08 -6.61 13.90
C ARG A 200 17.23 -6.46 12.91
N ALA A 201 18.43 -6.93 13.26
CA ALA A 201 19.55 -7.04 12.33
C ALA A 201 19.54 -8.41 11.65
N ARG A 202 20.10 -8.48 10.45
CA ARG A 202 20.23 -9.70 9.64
C ARG A 202 21.59 -9.74 8.95
N ASP A 203 22.21 -10.91 8.89
CA ASP A 203 23.48 -11.16 8.21
C ASP A 203 23.31 -11.72 6.77
N ALA A 204 24.42 -12.10 6.15
CA ALA A 204 24.44 -12.69 4.82
C ALA A 204 23.92 -14.14 4.76
N ALA A 205 24.06 -14.92 5.85
CA ALA A 205 23.55 -16.29 5.95
C ALA A 205 22.03 -16.34 6.19
N GLY A 206 21.44 -15.21 6.58
CA GLY A 206 20.03 -15.04 6.86
C GLY A 206 19.68 -15.18 8.34
N ASN A 207 20.65 -15.28 9.26
CA ASN A 207 20.34 -15.29 10.69
C ASN A 207 19.83 -13.92 11.12
N VAL A 208 18.93 -13.91 12.11
CA VAL A 208 18.19 -12.70 12.53
C VAL A 208 18.36 -12.49 14.01
N SER A 209 18.70 -11.27 14.40
CA SER A 209 18.83 -10.91 15.80
C SER A 209 17.49 -10.98 16.55
N ALA A 210 17.57 -10.96 17.89
CA ALA A 210 16.43 -10.55 18.70
C ALA A 210 15.98 -9.13 18.31
N ALA A 211 14.69 -8.83 18.49
CA ALA A 211 14.14 -7.50 18.25
C ALA A 211 14.62 -6.48 19.29
N THR A 212 14.77 -5.22 18.90
CA THR A 212 14.92 -4.10 19.84
C THR A 212 13.77 -4.05 20.86
N ARG A 213 13.94 -3.28 21.95
CA ARG A 213 12.77 -2.80 22.71
C ARG A 213 11.78 -2.09 21.78
N THR A 214 10.49 -2.19 22.05
CA THR A 214 9.45 -1.55 21.24
C THR A 214 9.51 -0.03 21.38
N VAL A 215 9.54 0.66 20.24
CA VAL A 215 9.35 2.11 20.16
C VAL A 215 7.88 2.37 19.86
N ARG A 216 7.16 2.97 20.81
CA ARG A 216 5.75 3.35 20.65
C ARG A 216 5.66 4.83 20.32
N LEU A 217 4.98 5.16 19.23
CA LEU A 217 4.80 6.53 18.75
C LEU A 217 3.34 6.76 18.40
N THR A 218 2.89 7.99 18.55
CA THR A 218 1.59 8.42 18.03
C THR A 218 1.84 9.49 16.98
N THR A 219 1.31 9.31 15.79
CA THR A 219 1.32 10.35 14.75
C THR A 219 0.38 11.49 15.15
N PRO A 220 0.74 12.76 14.90
CA PRO A 220 -0.13 13.89 15.20
C PRO A 220 -1.33 13.97 14.25
N GLY A 221 -2.32 14.79 14.64
CA GLY A 221 -3.53 15.06 13.87
C GLY A 221 -4.64 14.04 14.10
N THR A 222 -5.67 14.11 13.27
CA THR A 222 -6.83 13.21 13.28
C THR A 222 -7.11 12.73 11.86
N ASP A 223 -7.67 11.53 11.76
CA ASP A 223 -8.15 10.94 10.51
C ASP A 223 -9.64 10.61 10.70
N ASP A 224 -10.47 10.95 9.72
CA ASP A 224 -11.90 10.60 9.74
C ASP A 224 -12.11 9.08 9.52
N GLY A 225 -11.03 8.36 9.21
CA GLY A 225 -11.00 6.93 9.04
C GLY A 225 -11.60 6.47 7.71
N ARG A 226 -12.05 7.39 6.85
CA ARG A 226 -12.74 7.09 5.58
C ARG A 226 -11.90 6.19 4.68
N ALA A 227 -10.59 6.39 4.64
CA ALA A 227 -9.65 5.58 3.86
C ALA A 227 -9.55 4.11 4.33
N THR A 228 -9.99 3.82 5.56
CA THR A 228 -9.93 2.50 6.19
C THR A 228 -11.32 1.91 6.46
N ALA A 229 -12.38 2.59 6.03
CA ALA A 229 -13.73 2.09 6.14
C ALA A 229 -13.94 0.94 5.12
N PRO A 230 -14.60 -0.17 5.51
CA PRO A 230 -15.08 -1.15 4.55
C PRO A 230 -15.94 -0.49 3.47
N THR A 231 -15.66 -0.79 2.22
CA THR A 231 -16.36 -0.21 1.06
C THR A 231 -17.30 -1.22 0.41
N GLY A 232 -18.12 -0.81 -0.56
CA GLY A 232 -19.07 -1.71 -1.21
C GLY A 232 -20.06 -2.38 -0.25
N PHE A 233 -20.30 -1.77 0.93
CA PHE A 233 -21.11 -2.35 1.99
C PHE A 233 -22.58 -2.41 1.57
N ARG A 234 -23.12 -3.62 1.60
CA ARG A 234 -24.53 -3.96 1.34
C ARG A 234 -25.07 -4.74 2.53
N ALA A 235 -26.34 -4.52 2.81
CA ALA A 235 -27.09 -5.23 3.83
C ALA A 235 -28.48 -5.56 3.28
N THR A 236 -28.91 -6.80 3.43
CA THR A 236 -30.24 -7.30 3.05
C THR A 236 -30.79 -8.17 4.16
N SER A 237 -32.11 -8.34 4.25
CA SER A 237 -32.71 -9.30 5.17
C SER A 237 -33.13 -10.56 4.42
N HIS A 238 -32.94 -11.72 5.03
CA HIS A 238 -33.62 -12.95 4.62
C HIS A 238 -34.38 -13.57 5.79
N ARG A 239 -35.31 -14.47 5.48
CA ARG A 239 -36.05 -15.25 6.48
C ARG A 239 -35.64 -16.72 6.39
N ALA A 240 -35.25 -17.29 7.51
CA ALA A 240 -34.91 -18.71 7.65
C ALA A 240 -35.41 -19.20 9.02
N ASP A 241 -35.92 -20.44 9.07
CA ASP A 241 -36.33 -21.11 10.32
C ASP A 241 -37.24 -20.25 11.24
N GLY A 242 -38.16 -19.49 10.64
CA GLY A 242 -39.10 -18.63 11.37
C GLY A 242 -38.49 -17.35 11.95
N ALA A 243 -37.26 -17.02 11.58
CA ALA A 243 -36.51 -15.84 12.01
C ALA A 243 -36.02 -14.99 10.84
N TYR A 244 -35.73 -13.72 11.11
CA TYR A 244 -35.07 -12.81 10.19
C TYR A 244 -33.59 -12.69 10.53
N HIS A 245 -32.78 -12.73 9.48
CA HIS A 245 -31.34 -12.57 9.50
C HIS A 245 -30.95 -11.39 8.61
N LEU A 246 -29.84 -10.74 8.94
CA LEU A 246 -29.21 -9.75 8.07
C LEU A 246 -28.01 -10.37 7.39
N ASP A 247 -28.03 -10.36 6.05
CA ASP A 247 -26.90 -10.70 5.21
C ASP A 247 -26.12 -9.46 4.85
N LEU A 248 -24.85 -9.46 5.22
CA LEU A 248 -23.92 -8.39 4.99
C LEU A 248 -22.92 -8.82 3.91
N SER A 249 -22.55 -7.89 3.03
CA SER A 249 -21.37 -8.05 2.17
C SER A 249 -20.59 -6.74 2.06
N TRP A 250 -19.27 -6.83 2.02
CA TRP A 250 -18.38 -5.67 1.91
C TRP A 250 -17.07 -6.03 1.23
N VAL A 251 -16.36 -4.97 0.80
CA VAL A 251 -14.97 -5.01 0.36
C VAL A 251 -14.09 -4.59 1.56
N PRO A 252 -13.19 -5.45 2.04
CA PRO A 252 -12.20 -5.12 3.07
C PRO A 252 -11.39 -3.86 2.75
N PRO A 253 -10.99 -3.05 3.75
CA PRO A 253 -10.11 -1.92 3.51
C PRO A 253 -8.72 -2.38 3.07
N ARG A 254 -8.11 -1.65 2.13
CA ARG A 254 -6.76 -1.95 1.62
C ARG A 254 -5.72 -1.34 2.55
N VAL A 255 -5.17 -2.16 3.45
CA VAL A 255 -4.14 -1.76 4.41
C VAL A 255 -2.95 -2.74 4.43
N ASP A 256 -1.79 -2.27 4.89
CA ASP A 256 -0.60 -3.11 5.04
C ASP A 256 -0.84 -4.20 6.11
N GLY A 257 -1.14 -5.42 5.65
CA GLY A 257 -1.39 -6.58 6.51
C GLY A 257 -2.75 -7.24 6.24
N GLU A 258 -3.14 -8.18 7.10
CA GLU A 258 -4.43 -8.87 6.99
C GLU A 258 -5.45 -8.27 7.95
N VAL A 259 -6.64 -7.97 7.44
CA VAL A 259 -7.79 -7.55 8.25
C VAL A 259 -8.62 -8.77 8.56
N THR A 260 -8.44 -9.31 9.76
CA THR A 260 -9.11 -10.54 10.21
C THR A 260 -10.29 -10.29 11.13
N GLU A 261 -10.41 -9.08 11.70
CA GLU A 261 -11.47 -8.75 12.64
C GLU A 261 -12.30 -7.55 12.16
N TYR A 262 -13.61 -7.67 12.34
CA TYR A 262 -14.59 -6.62 12.06
C TYR A 262 -15.55 -6.46 13.23
N ARG A 263 -16.06 -5.24 13.41
CA ARG A 263 -17.14 -4.95 14.35
C ARG A 263 -18.34 -4.42 13.61
N ILE A 264 -19.49 -5.06 13.85
CA ILE A 264 -20.78 -4.67 13.32
C ILE A 264 -21.47 -3.79 14.36
N GLN A 265 -22.00 -2.66 13.90
CA GLN A 265 -22.88 -1.80 14.67
C GLN A 265 -24.31 -1.93 14.12
N LEU A 266 -25.26 -2.15 15.01
CA LEU A 266 -26.69 -2.19 14.74
C LEU A 266 -27.36 -1.09 15.58
N ASP A 267 -28.11 -0.22 14.93
CA ASP A 267 -28.87 0.87 15.56
C ASP A 267 -27.99 1.77 16.45
N GLY A 268 -26.76 2.03 15.98
CA GLY A 268 -25.78 2.87 16.67
C GLY A 268 -25.01 2.18 17.80
N ARG A 269 -25.29 0.91 18.09
CA ARG A 269 -24.63 0.14 19.16
C ARG A 269 -23.79 -1.00 18.59
N PRO A 270 -22.66 -1.38 19.21
CA PRO A 270 -21.96 -2.61 18.86
C PRO A 270 -22.91 -3.81 19.00
N ALA A 271 -23.07 -4.60 17.95
CA ALA A 271 -23.93 -5.79 17.95
C ALA A 271 -23.09 -7.07 18.10
N THR A 272 -22.07 -7.22 17.24
CA THR A 272 -21.18 -8.38 17.28
C THR A 272 -19.81 -8.03 16.68
N SER A 273 -18.82 -8.87 16.97
CA SER A 273 -17.51 -8.83 16.31
C SER A 273 -17.29 -10.14 15.56
N LEU A 274 -16.79 -10.03 14.33
CA LEU A 274 -16.46 -11.13 13.45
C LEU A 274 -14.94 -11.28 13.42
N VAL A 275 -14.44 -12.49 13.67
CA VAL A 275 -13.01 -12.81 13.55
C VAL A 275 -12.85 -13.98 12.58
N PHE A 276 -12.06 -13.79 11.52
CA PHE A 276 -11.68 -14.86 10.60
C PHE A 276 -10.54 -15.68 11.22
N GLY A 277 -10.81 -16.95 11.54
CA GLY A 277 -9.81 -17.89 12.09
C GLY A 277 -8.83 -18.48 11.06
N GLY A 278 -8.96 -18.10 9.79
CA GLY A 278 -8.10 -18.52 8.68
C GLY A 278 -7.74 -17.34 7.79
N ARG A 279 -7.38 -17.60 6.52
CA ARG A 279 -7.06 -16.52 5.57
C ARG A 279 -8.30 -15.65 5.33
N ALA A 280 -8.23 -14.39 5.76
CA ALA A 280 -9.34 -13.47 5.59
C ALA A 280 -9.60 -13.17 4.10
N PRO A 281 -10.88 -13.03 3.68
CA PRO A 281 -11.21 -12.61 2.32
C PRO A 281 -10.60 -11.23 2.03
N ARG A 282 -10.11 -11.02 0.81
CA ARG A 282 -9.48 -9.75 0.38
C ARG A 282 -10.35 -8.94 -0.58
N ASP A 283 -11.08 -9.61 -1.47
CA ASP A 283 -11.89 -8.93 -2.49
C ASP A 283 -13.31 -8.66 -2.00
N ARG A 284 -13.92 -9.65 -1.35
CA ARG A 284 -15.28 -9.56 -0.80
C ARG A 284 -15.43 -10.46 0.40
N ALA A 285 -15.97 -9.92 1.48
CA ALA A 285 -16.37 -10.67 2.66
C ALA A 285 -17.90 -10.63 2.80
N THR A 286 -18.45 -11.69 3.39
CA THR A 286 -19.87 -11.83 3.69
C THR A 286 -20.06 -12.33 5.11
N TYR A 287 -21.20 -11.99 5.71
CA TYR A 287 -21.57 -12.49 7.03
C TYR A 287 -23.08 -12.41 7.20
N SER A 288 -23.68 -13.42 7.83
CA SER A 288 -25.11 -13.44 8.14
C SER A 288 -25.31 -13.60 9.64
N PHE A 289 -26.23 -12.83 10.23
CA PHE A 289 -26.56 -12.95 11.65
C PHE A 289 -28.04 -12.68 11.94
N TYR A 290 -28.54 -13.31 12.99
CA TYR A 290 -29.92 -13.20 13.47
C TYR A 290 -30.23 -11.79 13.98
N VAL A 291 -31.42 -11.27 13.65
CA VAL A 291 -31.90 -9.96 14.14
C VAL A 291 -33.29 -9.96 14.78
N GLY A 292 -34.04 -11.06 14.69
CA GLY A 292 -35.33 -11.15 15.35
C GLY A 292 -36.31 -12.07 14.64
N ARG A 293 -37.55 -12.10 15.12
CA ARG A 293 -38.67 -12.79 14.45
C ARG A 293 -39.75 -11.83 13.92
N ARG A 294 -39.63 -10.55 14.22
CA ARG A 294 -40.64 -9.53 13.89
C ARG A 294 -40.43 -9.03 12.46
N ALA A 295 -41.49 -9.01 11.66
CA ALA A 295 -41.53 -8.35 10.37
C ALA A 295 -41.68 -6.82 10.53
N GLY A 296 -41.27 -6.05 9.52
CA GLY A 296 -41.36 -4.59 9.50
C GLY A 296 -40.41 -3.87 10.47
N ALA A 297 -39.47 -4.57 11.11
CA ALA A 297 -38.48 -3.94 11.97
C ALA A 297 -37.36 -3.33 11.11
N THR A 298 -37.11 -2.04 11.30
CA THR A 298 -36.05 -1.32 10.58
C THR A 298 -34.78 -1.26 11.42
N HIS A 299 -33.66 -1.62 10.81
CA HIS A 299 -32.34 -1.59 11.42
C HIS A 299 -31.38 -0.73 10.60
N ARG A 300 -30.54 0.04 11.29
CA ARG A 300 -29.39 0.75 10.71
C ARG A 300 -28.11 0.00 11.00
N VAL A 301 -27.38 -0.37 9.96
CA VAL A 301 -26.18 -1.20 10.07
C VAL A 301 -24.95 -0.44 9.57
N ARG A 302 -23.85 -0.55 10.31
CA ARG A 302 -22.51 -0.12 9.89
C ARG A 302 -21.48 -1.18 10.27
N ILE A 303 -20.33 -1.17 9.62
CA ILE A 303 -19.23 -2.06 9.93
C ILE A 303 -17.90 -1.31 9.91
N ARG A 304 -16.95 -1.72 10.76
CA ARG A 304 -15.56 -1.25 10.70
C ARG A 304 -14.57 -2.39 10.92
N ALA A 305 -13.36 -2.20 10.41
CA ALA A 305 -12.28 -3.17 10.48
C ALA A 305 -11.34 -2.90 11.65
N MET A 306 -10.84 -3.97 12.29
CA MET A 306 -9.61 -3.90 13.08
C MET A 306 -8.43 -3.91 12.12
N LEU A 307 -7.60 -2.88 12.17
CA LEU A 307 -6.45 -2.74 11.30
C LEU A 307 -5.27 -3.54 11.86
N PRO A 308 -4.29 -3.92 11.01
CA PRO A 308 -3.09 -4.64 11.44
C PRO A 308 -2.23 -3.92 12.49
N ASP A 309 -2.42 -2.61 12.66
CA ASP A 309 -1.77 -1.82 13.71
C ASP A 309 -2.47 -1.93 15.09
N GLY A 310 -3.56 -2.70 15.18
CA GLY A 310 -4.34 -2.91 16.39
C GLY A 310 -5.33 -1.76 16.69
N THR A 311 -5.50 -0.82 15.77
CA THR A 311 -6.50 0.23 15.87
C THR A 311 -7.71 -0.08 15.02
N TRP A 312 -8.84 0.52 15.36
CA TRP A 312 -10.03 0.40 14.54
C TRP A 312 -10.06 1.45 13.43
N GLY A 313 -10.36 1.01 12.21
CA GLY A 313 -10.60 1.88 11.06
C GLY A 313 -11.93 2.62 11.13
N GLY A 314 -12.20 3.38 10.07
CA GLY A 314 -13.46 4.10 9.88
C GLY A 314 -14.67 3.17 9.74
N LEU A 315 -15.85 3.73 9.97
CA LEU A 315 -17.11 3.04 9.73
C LEU A 315 -17.49 3.11 8.26
N SER A 316 -18.06 2.02 7.74
CA SER A 316 -18.71 1.99 6.44
C SER A 316 -19.82 3.05 6.32
N ALA A 317 -20.27 3.25 5.09
CA ALA A 317 -21.58 3.88 4.85
C ALA A 317 -22.66 3.12 5.64
N GLU A 318 -23.64 3.86 6.16
CA GLU A 318 -24.79 3.28 6.85
C GLU A 318 -25.77 2.67 5.85
N ARG A 319 -26.33 1.51 6.21
CA ARG A 319 -27.37 0.83 5.44
C ARG A 319 -28.58 0.58 6.31
N THR A 320 -29.73 0.98 5.80
CA THR A 320 -31.03 0.71 6.42
C THR A 320 -31.62 -0.55 5.81
N VAL A 321 -32.06 -1.48 6.64
CA VAL A 321 -32.72 -2.72 6.22
C VAL A 321 -33.98 -2.92 7.04
N THR A 322 -35.08 -3.31 6.39
CA THR A 322 -36.33 -3.67 7.04
C THR A 322 -36.56 -5.18 6.93
N THR A 323 -36.95 -5.83 8.03
CA THR A 323 -37.18 -7.27 8.07
C THR A 323 -38.47 -7.66 7.36
N GLY A 324 -38.37 -8.24 6.15
CA GLY A 324 -39.53 -8.64 5.36
C GLY A 324 -40.44 -7.48 4.94
N PRO A 325 -41.45 -7.76 4.10
CA PRO A 325 -42.56 -6.83 3.86
C PRO A 325 -43.45 -6.66 5.10
#